data_AF-A0A2D6XBE9-F1
#
_entry.id   AF-A0A2D6XBE9-F1
#
_cell.length_a   1.000
_cell.length_b   1.000
_cell.length_c   1.000
_cell.angle_alpha   90.00
_cell.angle_beta   90.00
_cell.angle_gamma   90.00
#
_symmetry.space_group_name_H-M   'P 1'
#
loop_
_entity.id
_entity.type
_entity.pdbx_description
1 polymer ?
#
loop_
_entity_poly.entity_id
_entity_poly.type
_entity_poly.pdbx_seq_one_letter_code
_entity_poly.pdbx_strand_id
1 'polypeptide(L)'
;MTRAEAKKQLKELGDLYKELPWKIGDVYLHLESRFGEKLPGLAMELGLSEYQLYDFVRMSQLWPQDSRIYNVPWSYYRDAGGDVEVAKRLLDAAVRNGWSRDQVRSARKQLKERMDENG
;
A
#
# COMPACT_ATOMS: atom_id res chain seq x y z
N MET A 1 14.48 20.30 23.18
CA MET A 1 14.42 19.12 22.29
C MET A 1 15.81 18.76 21.83
N THR A 2 16.24 17.52 22.05
CA THR A 2 17.55 16.99 21.64
C THR A 2 17.50 16.38 20.23
N ARG A 3 18.67 16.12 19.62
CA ARG A 3 18.77 15.42 18.32
C ARG A 3 18.14 14.02 18.36
N ALA A 4 18.26 13.31 19.49
CA ALA A 4 17.68 11.99 19.67
C ALA A 4 16.14 12.04 19.72
N GLU A 5 15.59 13.04 20.42
CA GLU A 5 14.14 13.28 20.48
C GLU A 5 13.56 13.64 19.12
N ALA A 6 14.20 14.53 18.36
CA ALA A 6 13.78 14.88 17.00
C ALA A 6 13.79 13.67 16.06
N LYS A 7 14.82 12.82 16.14
CA LYS A 7 14.91 11.59 15.33
C LYS A 7 13.79 10.61 15.69
N LYS A 8 13.46 10.48 16.97
CA LYS A 8 12.34 9.64 17.44
C LYS A 8 11.01 10.14 16.88
N GLN A 9 10.72 11.44 17.02
CA GLN A 9 9.50 12.04 16.50
C GLN A 9 9.35 11.88 14.98
N LEU A 10 10.44 12.09 14.22
CA LEU A 10 10.43 11.87 12.77
C LEU A 10 10.15 10.41 12.39
N LYS A 11 10.69 9.46 13.17
CA LYS A 11 10.40 8.04 12.95
C LYS A 11 8.93 7.72 13.22
N GLU A 12 8.36 8.23 14.31
CA GLU A 12 6.94 8.04 14.65
C GLU A 12 6.03 8.62 13.56
N LEU A 13 6.32 9.83 13.07
CA LEU A 13 5.61 10.43 11.94
C LEU A 13 5.75 9.59 10.66
N GLY A 14 6.95 9.10 10.37
CA GLY A 14 7.19 8.23 9.21
C GLY A 14 6.43 6.90 9.30
N ASP A 15 6.32 6.31 10.49
CA ASP A 15 5.57 5.09 10.71
C ASP A 15 4.05 5.34 10.57
N LEU A 16 3.52 6.44 11.11
CA LEU A 16 2.13 6.87 10.88
C LEU A 16 1.83 7.10 9.39
N TYR A 17 2.75 7.73 8.66
CA TYR A 17 2.58 7.99 7.23
C TYR A 17 2.50 6.70 6.39
N LYS A 18 3.22 5.63 6.78
CA LYS A 18 3.12 4.32 6.11
C LYS A 18 1.76 3.66 6.32
N GLU A 19 1.15 3.86 7.48
CA GLU A 19 -0.16 3.30 7.82
C GLU A 19 -1.33 4.12 7.28
N LEU A 20 -1.14 5.42 7.03
CA LEU A 20 -2.20 6.35 6.69
C LEU A 20 -3.04 5.90 5.47
N PRO A 21 -2.46 5.44 4.34
CA PRO A 21 -3.24 4.92 3.21
C PRO A 21 -4.20 3.77 3.59
N TRP A 22 -3.72 2.84 4.43
CA TRP A 22 -4.54 1.72 4.92
C TRP A 22 -5.70 2.21 5.77
N LYS A 23 -5.43 3.13 6.72
CA LYS A 23 -6.46 3.69 7.60
C LYS A 23 -7.55 4.41 6.80
N ILE A 24 -7.17 5.19 5.79
CA ILE A 24 -8.13 5.89 4.93
C ILE A 24 -8.99 4.88 4.17
N GLY A 25 -8.37 3.86 3.55
CA GLY A 25 -9.11 2.84 2.82
C GLY A 25 -10.03 2.02 3.72
N ASP A 26 -9.57 1.57 4.88
CA ASP A 26 -10.36 0.80 5.85
C ASP A 26 -11.57 1.60 6.36
N VAL A 27 -11.35 2.87 6.73
CA VAL A 27 -12.44 3.75 7.19
C VAL A 27 -13.43 3.99 6.06
N TYR A 28 -12.97 4.26 4.84
CA TYR A 28 -13.86 4.41 3.69
C TYR A 28 -14.74 3.18 3.50
N LEU A 29 -14.15 1.99 3.50
CA LEU A 29 -14.87 0.72 3.34
C LEU A 29 -15.87 0.47 4.47
N HIS A 30 -15.50 0.82 5.70
CA HIS A 30 -16.41 0.74 6.84
C HIS A 30 -17.61 1.68 6.68
N LEU A 31 -17.38 2.92 6.24
CA LEU A 31 -18.44 3.90 6.01
C LEU A 31 -19.35 3.48 4.85
N GLU A 32 -18.78 3.05 3.72
CA GLU A 32 -19.54 2.54 2.56
C GLU A 32 -20.39 1.33 2.96
N SER A 33 -19.83 0.39 3.73
CA SER A 33 -20.57 -0.77 4.25
C SER A 33 -21.68 -0.39 5.24
N ARG A 34 -21.51 0.70 6.00
CA ARG A 34 -22.46 1.13 7.02
C ARG A 34 -23.61 1.95 6.46
N PHE A 35 -23.33 2.83 5.52
CA PHE A 35 -24.31 3.77 4.96
C PHE A 35 -24.84 3.33 3.59
N GLY A 36 -24.20 2.36 2.92
CA GLY A 36 -24.65 1.80 1.65
C GLY A 36 -24.40 2.72 0.44
N GLU A 37 -23.63 3.79 0.62
CA GLU A 37 -23.35 4.78 -0.41
C GLU A 37 -21.87 5.11 -0.49
N LYS A 38 -21.44 5.46 -1.71
CA LYS A 38 -20.14 6.10 -1.91
C LYS A 38 -20.17 7.48 -1.24
N LEU A 39 -18.99 8.02 -0.96
CA LEU A 39 -18.82 9.35 -0.37
C LEU A 39 -18.27 10.32 -1.43
N PRO A 40 -19.10 10.94 -2.29
CA PRO A 40 -18.65 11.91 -3.29
C PRO A 40 -17.95 13.09 -2.64
N GLY A 41 -16.86 13.58 -3.26
CA GLY A 41 -16.15 14.76 -2.77
C GLY A 41 -15.21 14.50 -1.59
N LEU A 42 -15.23 13.31 -0.98
CA LEU A 42 -14.36 12.97 0.14
C LEU A 42 -12.86 13.10 -0.21
N ALA A 43 -12.48 12.76 -1.44
CA ALA A 43 -11.09 12.93 -1.87
C ALA A 43 -10.64 14.40 -1.73
N MET A 44 -11.47 15.34 -2.18
CA MET A 44 -11.22 16.77 -2.08
C MET A 44 -11.16 17.25 -0.62
N GLU A 45 -12.09 16.81 0.23
CA GLU A 45 -12.10 17.15 1.66
C GLU A 45 -10.84 16.67 2.40
N LEU A 46 -10.30 15.52 1.98
CA LEU A 46 -9.06 14.95 2.51
C LEU A 46 -7.79 15.53 1.87
N GLY A 47 -7.90 16.42 0.89
CA GLY A 47 -6.77 16.95 0.13
C GLY A 47 -6.07 15.90 -0.75
N LEU A 48 -6.79 14.86 -1.17
CA LEU A 48 -6.32 13.78 -2.03
C LEU A 48 -6.89 13.95 -3.45
N SER A 49 -6.18 13.41 -4.44
CA SER A 49 -6.79 13.16 -5.75
C SER A 49 -7.76 11.97 -5.67
N GLU A 50 -8.78 11.98 -6.54
CA GLU A 50 -9.70 10.84 -6.70
C GLU A 50 -8.95 9.53 -6.97
N TYR A 51 -7.88 9.59 -7.76
CA TYR A 51 -7.04 8.44 -8.03
C TYR A 51 -6.34 7.89 -6.77
N GLN A 52 -5.85 8.78 -5.88
CA GLN A 52 -5.23 8.35 -4.63
C GLN A 52 -6.25 7.70 -3.69
N LEU A 53 -7.43 8.30 -3.54
CA LEU A 53 -8.49 7.72 -2.72
C LEU A 53 -8.90 6.35 -3.27
N TYR A 54 -9.12 6.26 -4.59
CA TYR A 54 -9.41 4.99 -5.25
C TYR A 54 -8.34 3.92 -4.99
N ASP A 55 -7.06 4.28 -5.09
CA ASP A 55 -5.94 3.37 -4.84
C ASP A 55 -5.92 2.88 -3.37
N PHE A 56 -6.14 3.78 -2.41
CA PHE A 56 -6.20 3.43 -0.98
C PHE A 56 -7.33 2.47 -0.67
N VAL A 57 -8.52 2.74 -1.20
CA VAL A 57 -9.72 1.90 -1.03
C VAL A 57 -9.51 0.54 -1.68
N ARG A 58 -9.12 0.52 -2.95
CA ARG A 58 -8.88 -0.72 -3.72
C ARG A 58 -7.86 -1.61 -3.01
N MET A 59 -6.73 -1.06 -2.60
CA MET A 59 -5.68 -1.85 -1.96
C MET A 59 -6.11 -2.37 -0.60
N SER A 60 -6.87 -1.59 0.17
CA SER A 60 -7.41 -2.03 1.47
C SER A 60 -8.45 -3.16 1.32
N GLN A 61 -9.23 -3.17 0.23
CA GLN A 61 -10.10 -4.31 -0.11
C GLN A 61 -9.30 -5.56 -0.48
N LEU A 62 -8.23 -5.40 -1.26
CA LEU A 62 -7.41 -6.51 -1.74
C LEU A 62 -6.53 -7.13 -0.65
N TRP A 63 -6.10 -6.33 0.33
CA TRP A 63 -5.19 -6.75 1.40
C TRP A 63 -5.88 -6.64 2.76
N PRO A 64 -6.45 -7.73 3.28
CA PRO A 64 -6.94 -7.81 4.66
C PRO A 64 -5.88 -7.37 5.67
N GLN A 65 -6.31 -6.82 6.81
CA GLN A 65 -5.41 -6.19 7.78
C GLN A 65 -4.29 -7.10 8.29
N ASP A 66 -4.58 -8.38 8.47
CA ASP A 66 -3.66 -9.45 8.90
C ASP A 66 -2.63 -9.84 7.82
N SER A 67 -2.89 -9.52 6.56
CA SER A 67 -1.99 -9.82 5.43
C SER A 67 -0.99 -8.69 5.12
N ARG A 68 -1.13 -7.52 5.77
CA ARG A 68 -0.34 -6.32 5.47
C ARG A 68 1.03 -6.37 6.13
N ILE A 69 2.04 -6.03 5.36
CA ILE A 69 3.45 -5.96 5.73
C ILE A 69 3.84 -4.50 5.96
N TYR A 70 3.63 -3.98 7.18
CA TYR A 70 3.77 -2.55 7.50
C TYR A 70 5.23 -2.02 7.50
N ASN A 71 6.23 -2.90 7.52
CA ASN A 71 7.63 -2.51 7.36
C ASN A 71 8.00 -2.23 5.90
N VAL A 72 7.07 -2.39 4.96
CA VAL A 72 7.24 -2.08 3.54
C VAL A 72 6.49 -0.77 3.18
N PRO A 73 7.11 0.17 2.45
CA PRO A 73 6.43 1.38 2.01
C PRO A 73 5.24 1.08 1.07
N TRP A 74 4.15 1.86 1.17
CA TRP A 74 2.96 1.74 0.31
C TRP A 74 3.29 1.62 -1.20
N SER A 75 4.30 2.36 -1.66
CA SER A 75 4.71 2.39 -3.05
C SER A 75 5.17 1.03 -3.60
N TYR A 76 5.61 0.11 -2.74
CA TYR A 76 6.00 -1.24 -3.14
C TYR A 76 4.78 -2.10 -3.46
N TYR A 77 3.67 -1.92 -2.75
CA TYR A 77 2.44 -2.66 -3.02
C TYR A 77 1.91 -2.35 -4.42
N ARG A 78 1.91 -1.07 -4.81
CA ARG A 78 1.52 -0.65 -6.17
C ARG A 78 2.40 -1.30 -7.25
N ASP A 79 3.69 -1.41 -6.97
CA ASP A 79 4.66 -1.95 -7.91
C ASP A 79 4.62 -3.49 -7.96
N ALA A 80 4.26 -4.16 -6.86
CA ALA A 80 4.11 -5.61 -6.76
C ALA A 80 2.90 -6.15 -7.53
N GLY A 81 1.85 -5.34 -7.70
CA GLY A 81 0.74 -5.62 -8.61
C GLY A 81 -0.57 -6.01 -7.95
N GLY A 82 -1.57 -6.33 -8.80
CA GLY A 82 -2.95 -6.58 -8.36
C GLY A 82 -3.26 -8.04 -8.04
N ASP A 83 -2.41 -8.98 -8.43
CA ASP A 83 -2.49 -10.37 -7.97
C ASP A 83 -1.85 -10.43 -6.57
N VAL A 84 -2.69 -10.64 -5.55
CA VAL A 84 -2.29 -10.56 -4.13
C VAL A 84 -1.29 -11.65 -3.78
N GLU A 85 -1.45 -12.86 -4.31
CA GLU A 85 -0.54 -13.99 -4.01
C GLU A 85 0.84 -13.76 -4.61
N VAL A 86 0.90 -13.30 -5.86
CA VAL A 86 2.17 -12.94 -6.52
C VAL A 86 2.80 -11.74 -5.82
N ALA A 87 2.01 -10.70 -5.55
CA ALA A 87 2.49 -9.49 -4.90
C ALA A 87 3.04 -9.81 -3.50
N LYS A 88 2.37 -10.65 -2.71
CA LYS A 88 2.84 -11.07 -1.38
C LYS A 88 4.20 -11.74 -1.45
N ARG A 89 4.41 -12.67 -2.38
CA ARG A 89 5.72 -13.32 -2.59
C ARG A 89 6.82 -12.32 -2.94
N LEU A 90 6.50 -11.32 -3.78
CA LEU A 90 7.43 -10.25 -4.14
C LEU A 90 7.77 -9.35 -2.96
N LEU A 91 6.79 -8.97 -2.15
CA LEU A 91 7.00 -8.13 -0.97
C LEU A 91 7.79 -8.88 0.12
N ASP A 92 7.49 -10.16 0.36
CA ASP A 92 8.26 -11.02 1.26
C ASP A 92 9.71 -11.18 0.80
N ALA A 93 9.93 -11.34 -0.52
CA ALA A 93 11.27 -11.36 -1.09
C ALA A 93 11.97 -10.00 -0.92
N ALA A 94 11.25 -8.89 -1.06
CA ALA A 94 11.80 -7.56 -0.87
C ALA A 94 12.25 -7.31 0.58
N VAL A 95 11.44 -7.72 1.56
CA VAL A 95 11.81 -7.62 2.98
C VAL A 95 13.02 -8.49 3.29
N ARG A 96 13.01 -9.77 2.87
CA ARG A 96 14.10 -10.71 3.17
C ARG A 96 15.43 -10.31 2.54
N ASN A 97 15.41 -9.80 1.30
CA ASN A 97 16.62 -9.50 0.53
C ASN A 97 16.99 -8.01 0.52
N GLY A 98 16.22 -7.15 1.19
CA GLY A 98 16.42 -5.71 1.18
C GLY A 98 16.25 -5.09 -0.21
N TRP A 99 15.28 -5.54 -1.00
CA TRP A 99 15.09 -5.02 -2.36
C TRP A 99 14.63 -3.58 -2.37
N SER A 100 15.10 -2.83 -3.36
CA SER A 100 14.56 -1.54 -3.74
C SER A 100 13.23 -1.69 -4.48
N ARG A 101 12.52 -0.57 -4.63
CA ARG A 101 11.27 -0.50 -5.38
C ARG A 101 11.45 -0.90 -6.85
N ASP A 102 12.57 -0.53 -7.46
CA ASP A 102 12.88 -0.85 -8.86
C ASP A 102 13.16 -2.35 -9.05
N GLN A 103 13.72 -3.00 -8.04
CA GLN A 103 13.91 -4.46 -8.04
C GLN A 103 12.56 -5.18 -7.93
N VAL A 104 11.63 -4.70 -7.09
CA VAL A 104 10.25 -5.24 -7.04
C VAL A 104 9.56 -5.12 -8.40
N ARG A 105 9.64 -3.95 -9.03
CA ARG A 105 9.06 -3.71 -10.35
C ARG A 105 9.67 -4.61 -11.43
N SER A 106 11.00 -4.74 -11.42
CA SER A 106 11.72 -5.61 -12.37
C SER A 106 11.37 -7.08 -12.19
N ALA A 107 11.31 -7.57 -10.95
CA ALA A 107 10.93 -8.94 -10.64
C ALA A 107 9.49 -9.25 -11.10
N ARG A 108 8.55 -8.32 -10.88
CA ARG A 108 7.18 -8.46 -11.39
C ARG A 108 7.14 -8.54 -12.92
N LYS A 109 7.90 -7.68 -13.61
CA LYS A 109 7.96 -7.67 -15.08
C LYS A 109 8.44 -9.03 -15.60
N GLN A 110 9.52 -9.57 -15.03
CA GLN A 110 10.05 -10.88 -15.40
C GLN A 110 9.07 -12.03 -15.15
N LEU A 111 8.30 -11.97 -14.06
CA LEU A 111 7.27 -12.97 -13.78
C LEU A 111 6.17 -12.94 -14.84
N LYS A 112 5.73 -11.75 -15.25
CA LYS A 112 4.72 -11.59 -16.30
C LYS A 112 5.20 -12.15 -17.64
N GLU A 113 6.42 -11.78 -18.06
CA GLU A 113 7.01 -12.25 -19.32
C GLU A 113 7.11 -13.79 -19.37
N ARG A 114 7.51 -14.43 -18.27
CA ARG A 114 7.56 -15.90 -18.18
C ARG A 114 6.19 -16.57 -18.24
N MET A 115 5.13 -15.92 -17.78
CA MET A 115 3.78 -16.46 -17.87
C MET A 115 3.25 -16.36 -19.30
N ASP A 116 3.53 -15.23 -19.97
CA ASP A 116 3.11 -14.98 -21.35
C ASP A 116 3.86 -15.90 -22.34
N GLU A 117 5.08 -16.35 -22.03
CA GLU A 117 5.85 -17.32 -22.84
C GLU A 117 5.38 -18.78 -22.71
N ASN A 118 4.64 -19.12 -21.65
CA ASN A 118 4.23 -20.49 -21.31
C ASN A 118 2.72 -20.75 -21.48
N GLY A 119 1.95 -19.76 -21.95
CA GLY A 119 0.50 -19.84 -22.19
C GLY A 119 0.18 -19.85 -23.68
#